data_AF-A0A956HP68-F1
#
_entry.id   AF-A0A956HP68-F1
#
_cell.length_a   1.000
_cell.length_b   1.000
_cell.length_c   1.000
_cell.angle_alpha   90.00
_cell.angle_beta   90.00
_cell.angle_gamma   90.00
#
_symmetry.space_group_name_H-M   'P 1'
#
loop_
_entity.id
_entity.type
_entity.pdbx_description
1 polymer ?
#
loop_
_entity_poly.entity_id
_entity_poly.type
_entity_poly.pdbx_seq_one_letter_code
_entity_poly.pdbx_strand_id
1 'polypeptide(L)'
;MASSRTAAYLLLALAALLMACSGRLGARRLADQPYASRPLPDQARIFLIAGGVDVANFAEEVVRQRSYWRAAGVPDEAIACYYAKPTLAAYHEDAQQYRAITRALADCYPARAGLIRAHLALASRRDLPYLYLYISSHGRPQLVARDVAESLDVLSAGEVDLLDQYFLQMGADPGYGVDASAIVNAARRGEDPDDLLLTPASLGRALARFAPQLPKIVVLQGCHSGGFLNDQANAAAAQMTALRNLTVIAAARHDRTSFGCDPGARMTYFGLIFLRLLLEHAGPQTPTSIPWPGLFDQLAAEVHAIELRQEVTPSEPVFFSTAATGRSACALPCGR
;
A
#
# COMPACT_ATOMS: atom_id res chain seq x y z
N MET A 1 -16.87 -40.54 41.60
CA MET A 1 -15.81 -39.75 40.92
C MET A 1 -16.00 -39.59 39.40
N ALA A 2 -17.00 -40.19 38.74
CA ALA A 2 -17.24 -40.02 37.29
C ALA A 2 -17.90 -38.68 36.89
N SER A 3 -18.59 -37.98 37.82
CA SER A 3 -19.36 -36.75 37.53
C SER A 3 -18.51 -35.52 37.19
N SER A 4 -17.29 -35.42 37.74
CA SER A 4 -16.43 -34.24 37.58
C SER A 4 -15.82 -34.10 36.17
N ARG A 5 -15.52 -35.22 35.49
CA ARG A 5 -14.92 -35.20 34.14
C ARG A 5 -15.93 -34.76 33.09
N THR A 6 -17.18 -35.21 33.18
CA THR A 6 -18.24 -34.87 32.22
C THR A 6 -18.56 -33.37 32.26
N ALA A 7 -18.61 -32.76 33.45
CA ALA A 7 -18.82 -31.32 33.59
C ALA A 7 -17.67 -30.49 32.96
N ALA A 8 -16.42 -30.93 33.12
CA ALA A 8 -15.27 -30.27 32.51
C ALA A 8 -15.30 -30.35 30.97
N TYR A 9 -15.63 -31.51 30.39
CA TYR A 9 -15.78 -31.65 28.93
C TYR A 9 -16.93 -30.79 28.39
N LEU A 10 -18.05 -30.70 29.12
CA LEU A 10 -19.19 -29.89 28.69
C LEU A 10 -18.86 -28.38 28.73
N LEU A 11 -18.13 -27.92 29.75
CA LEU A 11 -17.65 -26.54 29.85
C LEU A 11 -16.65 -26.21 28.74
N LEU A 12 -15.70 -27.11 28.44
CA LEU A 12 -14.74 -26.93 27.34
C LEU A 12 -15.44 -26.90 25.98
N ALA A 13 -16.41 -27.79 25.75
CA ALA A 13 -17.20 -27.81 24.52
C ALA A 13 -18.04 -26.54 24.35
N LEU A 14 -18.70 -26.07 25.42
CA LEU A 14 -19.46 -24.83 25.40
C LEU A 14 -18.57 -23.60 25.14
N ALA A 15 -17.41 -23.53 25.79
CA ALA A 15 -16.44 -22.46 25.56
C ALA A 15 -15.94 -22.44 24.10
N ALA A 16 -15.64 -23.61 23.52
CA ALA A 16 -15.25 -23.73 22.12
C ALA A 16 -16.37 -23.27 21.15
N LEU A 17 -17.63 -23.66 21.43
CA LEU A 17 -18.81 -23.23 20.67
C LEU A 17 -19.01 -21.70 20.73
N LEU A 18 -18.90 -21.10 21.92
CA LEU A 18 -19.04 -19.65 22.10
C LEU A 18 -17.91 -18.88 21.38
N MET A 19 -16.67 -19.37 21.46
CA MET A 19 -15.55 -18.77 20.72
C MET A 19 -15.75 -18.86 19.20
N ALA A 20 -16.17 -20.00 18.68
CA ALA A 20 -16.46 -20.17 17.26
C ALA A 20 -17.57 -19.23 16.75
N CYS A 21 -18.63 -19.03 17.55
CA CYS A 21 -19.73 -18.12 17.19
C CYS A 21 -19.28 -16.66 17.15
N SER A 22 -18.48 -16.21 18.12
CA SER A 22 -17.98 -14.83 18.17
C SER A 22 -17.05 -14.49 17.00
N GLY A 23 -16.21 -15.44 16.57
CA GLY A 23 -15.36 -15.29 15.39
C GLY A 23 -16.15 -15.08 14.11
N ARG A 24 -17.15 -15.95 13.85
CA ARG A 24 -18.01 -15.86 12.65
C ARG A 24 -18.82 -14.57 12.61
N LEU A 25 -19.36 -14.14 13.76
CA LEU A 25 -20.10 -12.87 13.85
C LEU A 25 -19.21 -11.67 13.56
N GLY A 26 -17.97 -11.66 14.05
CA GLY A 26 -17.01 -10.60 13.78
C GLY A 26 -16.60 -10.52 12.31
N ALA A 27 -16.28 -11.67 11.69
CA ALA A 27 -15.91 -11.74 10.28
C ALA A 27 -17.04 -11.23 9.38
N ARG A 28 -18.26 -11.69 9.67
CA ARG A 28 -19.47 -11.25 8.98
C ARG A 28 -19.72 -9.75 9.15
N ARG A 29 -19.55 -9.20 10.36
CA ARG A 29 -19.68 -7.75 10.57
C ARG A 29 -18.69 -6.94 9.73
N LEU A 30 -17.43 -7.36 9.64
CA LEU A 30 -16.43 -6.66 8.83
C LEU A 30 -16.72 -6.81 7.33
N ALA A 31 -17.13 -8.01 6.90
CA ALA A 31 -17.53 -8.26 5.51
C ALA A 31 -18.77 -7.45 5.10
N ASP A 32 -19.77 -7.36 5.99
CA ASP A 32 -21.04 -6.66 5.76
C ASP A 32 -20.92 -5.14 5.94
N GLN A 33 -19.88 -4.64 6.62
CA GLN A 33 -19.63 -3.21 6.78
C GLN A 33 -19.45 -2.56 5.40
N PRO A 34 -20.31 -1.63 4.96
CA PRO A 34 -20.17 -1.02 3.66
C PRO A 34 -18.89 -0.19 3.60
N TYR A 35 -18.27 -0.15 2.43
CA TYR A 35 -17.23 0.83 2.16
C TYR A 35 -17.82 2.25 2.12
N ALA A 36 -16.97 3.26 2.28
CA ALA A 36 -17.36 4.63 2.05
C ALA A 36 -17.85 4.82 0.59
N SER A 37 -19.04 5.40 0.44
CA SER A 37 -19.65 5.75 -0.86
C SER A 37 -19.72 7.26 -1.11
N ARG A 38 -19.27 8.07 -0.14
CA ARG A 38 -19.23 9.53 -0.24
C ARG A 38 -18.24 9.98 -1.33
N PRO A 39 -18.44 11.15 -1.96
CA PRO A 39 -17.46 11.71 -2.88
C PRO A 39 -16.10 11.97 -2.22
N LEU A 40 -15.03 11.94 -3.01
CA LEU A 40 -13.69 12.35 -2.56
C LEU A 40 -13.73 13.81 -2.07
N PRO A 41 -13.36 14.09 -0.80
CA PRO A 41 -13.36 15.46 -0.28
C PRO A 41 -12.48 16.41 -1.11
N ASP A 42 -12.85 17.69 -1.18
CA ASP A 42 -12.14 18.67 -1.99
C ASP A 42 -10.69 18.93 -1.56
N GLN A 43 -10.39 18.74 -0.29
CA GLN A 43 -9.04 18.98 0.24
C GLN A 43 -8.14 17.73 0.25
N ALA A 44 -8.63 16.60 -0.28
CA ALA A 44 -7.93 15.33 -0.23
C ALA A 44 -6.57 15.42 -0.94
N ARG A 45 -5.50 15.24 -0.15
CA ARG A 45 -4.09 15.35 -0.60
C ARG A 45 -3.18 14.29 0.00
N ILE A 46 -3.65 13.57 1.02
CA ILE A 46 -2.99 12.41 1.62
C ILE A 46 -3.83 11.18 1.25
N PHE A 47 -3.22 10.21 0.57
CA PHE A 47 -3.85 8.98 0.12
C PHE A 47 -3.15 7.81 0.82
N LEU A 48 -3.90 7.07 1.65
CA LEU A 48 -3.37 5.96 2.45
C LEU A 48 -4.10 4.68 2.03
N ILE A 49 -3.36 3.71 1.48
CA ILE A 49 -3.93 2.55 0.78
C ILE A 49 -3.38 1.26 1.38
N ALA A 50 -4.28 0.38 1.82
CA ALA A 50 -3.98 -0.98 2.26
C ALA A 50 -4.54 -1.99 1.24
N GLY A 51 -3.68 -2.60 0.43
CA GLY A 51 -4.11 -3.43 -0.70
C GLY A 51 -4.23 -4.92 -0.41
N GLY A 52 -3.55 -5.45 0.61
CA GLY A 52 -3.57 -6.88 0.93
C GLY A 52 -4.87 -7.35 1.60
N VAL A 53 -5.20 -8.64 1.44
CA VAL A 53 -6.45 -9.28 1.91
C VAL A 53 -6.21 -10.43 2.90
N ASP A 54 -4.96 -10.75 3.16
CA ASP A 54 -4.52 -11.96 3.85
C ASP A 54 -4.03 -11.70 5.28
N VAL A 55 -3.55 -10.50 5.58
CA VAL A 55 -3.08 -10.11 6.93
C VAL A 55 -3.50 -8.70 7.32
N ALA A 56 -3.70 -8.45 8.62
CA ALA A 56 -4.20 -7.17 9.12
C ALA A 56 -3.16 -6.04 9.09
N ASN A 57 -1.88 -6.38 8.92
CA ASN A 57 -0.72 -5.49 9.06
C ASN A 57 -0.80 -4.29 8.11
N PHE A 58 -1.19 -4.52 6.84
CA PHE A 58 -1.34 -3.46 5.84
C PHE A 58 -2.40 -2.44 6.26
N ALA A 59 -3.53 -2.90 6.78
CA ALA A 59 -4.60 -2.03 7.25
C ALA A 59 -4.24 -1.30 8.55
N GLU A 60 -3.50 -1.94 9.46
CA GLU A 60 -2.95 -1.28 10.66
C GLU A 60 -1.99 -0.14 10.27
N GLU A 61 -1.11 -0.34 9.28
CA GLU A 61 -0.22 0.72 8.79
C GLU A 61 -0.99 1.95 8.31
N VAL A 62 -2.06 1.76 7.53
CA VAL A 62 -2.93 2.85 7.07
C VAL A 62 -3.61 3.57 8.24
N VAL A 63 -4.13 2.82 9.22
CA VAL A 63 -4.76 3.42 10.41
C VAL A 63 -3.75 4.23 11.23
N ARG A 64 -2.51 3.75 11.34
CA ARG A 64 -1.44 4.42 12.07
C ARG A 64 -0.92 5.66 11.33
N GLN A 65 -0.73 5.58 10.02
CA GLN A 65 -0.41 6.73 9.17
C GLN A 65 -1.49 7.81 9.28
N ARG A 66 -2.78 7.44 9.21
CA ARG A 66 -3.89 8.38 9.38
C ARG A 66 -3.85 9.07 10.74
N SER A 67 -3.60 8.30 11.80
CA SER A 67 -3.50 8.82 13.17
C SER A 67 -2.32 9.77 13.33
N TYR A 68 -1.19 9.45 12.72
CA TYR A 68 -0.01 10.31 12.68
C TYR A 68 -0.31 11.66 11.98
N TRP A 69 -0.87 11.64 10.77
CA TRP A 69 -1.18 12.87 10.04
C TRP A 69 -2.21 13.75 10.77
N ARG A 70 -3.20 13.14 11.42
CA ARG A 70 -4.13 13.86 12.31
C ARG A 70 -3.42 14.55 13.45
N ALA A 71 -2.50 13.84 14.13
CA ALA A 71 -1.70 14.41 15.21
C ALA A 71 -0.78 15.53 14.73
N ALA A 72 -0.34 15.49 13.47
CA ALA A 72 0.41 16.56 12.80
C ALA A 72 -0.48 17.74 12.33
N GLY A 73 -1.77 17.76 12.68
CA GLY A 73 -2.69 18.85 12.36
C GLY A 73 -3.32 18.76 10.96
N VAL A 74 -3.17 17.65 10.24
CA VAL A 74 -3.85 17.43 8.97
C VAL A 74 -5.33 17.13 9.25
N PRO A 75 -6.28 17.90 8.68
CA PRO A 75 -7.69 17.67 8.92
C PRO A 75 -8.18 16.41 8.19
N ASP A 76 -9.28 15.83 8.64
CA ASP A 76 -9.76 14.53 8.15
C ASP A 76 -10.14 14.53 6.67
N GLU A 77 -10.71 15.63 6.20
CA GLU A 77 -11.06 15.84 4.79
C GLU A 77 -9.83 15.87 3.88
N ALA A 78 -8.63 16.07 4.42
CA ALA A 78 -7.39 16.03 3.65
C ALA A 78 -6.84 14.61 3.46
N ILE A 79 -7.37 13.62 4.21
CA ILE A 79 -6.87 12.24 4.23
C ILE A 79 -7.92 11.31 3.63
N ALA A 80 -7.62 10.79 2.44
CA ALA A 80 -8.37 9.70 1.83
C ALA A 80 -7.76 8.35 2.26
N CYS A 81 -8.61 7.46 2.78
CA CYS A 81 -8.23 6.12 3.21
C CYS A 81 -8.85 5.06 2.30
N TYR A 82 -8.08 4.02 1.97
CA TYR A 82 -8.50 2.89 1.16
C TYR A 82 -8.05 1.59 1.83
N TYR A 83 -8.90 0.57 1.85
CA TYR A 83 -8.48 -0.76 2.29
C TYR A 83 -9.20 -1.88 1.54
N ALA A 84 -8.51 -3.01 1.39
CA ALA A 84 -9.13 -4.25 0.96
C ALA A 84 -9.65 -5.00 2.20
N LYS A 85 -10.87 -5.53 2.12
CA LYS A 85 -11.41 -6.36 3.19
C LYS A 85 -10.67 -7.69 3.22
N PRO A 86 -10.42 -8.27 4.40
CA PRO A 86 -9.81 -9.57 4.47
C PRO A 86 -10.70 -10.65 3.88
N THR A 87 -10.06 -11.72 3.43
CA THR A 87 -10.77 -13.00 3.25
C THR A 87 -11.28 -13.52 4.60
N LEU A 88 -12.23 -14.45 4.58
CA LEU A 88 -12.74 -15.05 5.83
C LEU A 88 -11.62 -15.76 6.62
N ALA A 89 -10.71 -16.45 5.92
CA ALA A 89 -9.58 -17.15 6.55
C ALA A 89 -8.62 -16.15 7.22
N ALA A 90 -8.19 -15.13 6.47
CA ALA A 90 -7.34 -14.04 6.96
C ALA A 90 -7.91 -13.33 8.19
N TYR A 91 -9.22 -13.06 8.18
CA TYR A 91 -9.87 -12.47 9.35
C TYR A 91 -9.77 -13.39 10.57
N HIS A 92 -9.88 -14.71 10.40
CA HIS A 92 -9.79 -15.64 11.52
C HIS A 92 -8.38 -15.73 12.09
N GLU A 93 -7.35 -15.69 11.23
CA GLU A 93 -5.94 -15.72 11.63
C GLU A 93 -5.56 -14.45 12.41
N ASP A 94 -6.06 -13.27 12.00
CA ASP A 94 -5.74 -11.97 12.62
C ASP A 94 -6.94 -11.29 13.32
N ALA A 95 -7.87 -12.08 13.85
CA ALA A 95 -9.16 -11.55 14.32
C ALA A 95 -9.04 -10.46 15.39
N GLN A 96 -8.06 -10.57 16.28
CA GLN A 96 -7.83 -9.57 17.32
C GLN A 96 -7.43 -8.22 16.73
N GLN A 97 -6.51 -8.21 15.77
CA GLN A 97 -6.01 -6.99 15.16
C GLN A 97 -7.08 -6.35 14.29
N TYR A 98 -7.79 -7.11 13.45
CA TYR A 98 -8.91 -6.59 12.67
C TYR A 98 -9.95 -5.92 13.58
N ARG A 99 -10.39 -6.59 14.66
CA ARG A 99 -11.35 -5.99 15.61
C ARG A 99 -10.85 -4.68 16.22
N ALA A 100 -9.55 -4.54 16.47
CA ALA A 100 -8.97 -3.32 17.02
C ALA A 100 -9.01 -2.14 16.03
N ILE A 101 -8.93 -2.42 14.72
CA ILE A 101 -8.86 -1.38 13.68
C ILE A 101 -10.15 -1.15 12.91
N THR A 102 -11.13 -2.07 12.96
CA THR A 102 -12.38 -2.00 12.17
C THR A 102 -13.06 -0.63 12.22
N ARG A 103 -13.15 -0.03 13.43
CA ARG A 103 -13.80 1.29 13.58
C ARG A 103 -13.04 2.40 12.86
N ALA A 104 -11.71 2.36 12.83
CA ALA A 104 -10.90 3.34 12.13
C ALA A 104 -10.98 3.20 10.61
N LEU A 105 -11.35 2.01 10.12
CA LEU A 105 -11.53 1.68 8.71
C LEU A 105 -12.94 1.98 8.17
N ALA A 106 -13.90 2.35 9.03
CA ALA A 106 -15.31 2.54 8.66
C ALA A 106 -15.53 3.54 7.51
N ASP A 107 -14.70 4.59 7.44
CA ASP A 107 -14.84 5.66 6.44
C ASP A 107 -13.88 5.50 5.24
N CYS A 108 -13.27 4.32 5.09
CA CYS A 108 -12.33 4.04 4.02
C CYS A 108 -13.05 3.52 2.77
N TYR A 109 -12.54 3.92 1.62
CA TYR A 109 -12.94 3.44 0.29
C TYR A 109 -12.41 2.01 0.05
N PRO A 110 -12.95 1.28 -0.94
CA PRO A 110 -12.32 0.03 -1.35
C PRO A 110 -10.96 0.30 -2.01
N ALA A 111 -9.93 -0.47 -1.64
CA ALA A 111 -8.63 -0.41 -2.31
C ALA A 111 -8.70 -1.06 -3.70
N ARG A 112 -9.14 -0.27 -4.68
CA ARG A 112 -9.29 -0.62 -6.10
C ARG A 112 -8.44 0.29 -6.97
N ALA A 113 -7.67 -0.27 -7.90
CA ALA A 113 -6.77 0.48 -8.77
C ALA A 113 -7.54 1.58 -9.52
N GLY A 114 -8.67 1.24 -10.15
CA GLY A 114 -9.46 2.22 -10.89
C GLY A 114 -10.08 3.33 -10.03
N LEU A 115 -10.54 3.01 -8.82
CA LEU A 115 -11.06 4.03 -7.90
C LEU A 115 -9.97 4.99 -7.43
N ILE A 116 -8.79 4.45 -7.07
CA ILE A 116 -7.64 5.24 -6.67
C ILE A 116 -7.21 6.16 -7.81
N ARG A 117 -7.12 5.64 -9.05
CA ARG A 117 -6.79 6.41 -10.25
C ARG A 117 -7.80 7.53 -10.51
N ALA A 118 -9.10 7.24 -10.40
CA ALA A 118 -10.15 8.22 -10.54
C ALA A 118 -10.06 9.33 -9.48
N HIS A 119 -9.82 8.95 -8.21
CA HIS A 119 -9.66 9.90 -7.13
C HIS A 119 -8.39 10.77 -7.27
N LEU A 120 -7.27 10.20 -7.71
CA LEU A 120 -6.07 10.97 -8.04
C LEU A 120 -6.33 11.96 -9.19
N ALA A 121 -7.07 11.56 -10.22
CA ALA A 121 -7.45 12.45 -11.33
C ALA A 121 -8.41 13.57 -10.91
N LEU A 122 -9.26 13.36 -9.90
CA LEU A 122 -10.09 14.41 -9.31
C LEU A 122 -9.22 15.38 -8.49
N ALA A 123 -8.34 14.86 -7.64
CA ALA A 123 -7.44 15.66 -6.83
C ALA A 123 -6.47 16.50 -7.67
N SER A 124 -6.03 16.00 -8.83
CA SER A 124 -5.10 16.71 -9.72
C SER A 124 -5.68 17.97 -10.36
N ARG A 125 -7.01 18.16 -10.31
CA ARG A 125 -7.69 19.37 -10.81
C ARG A 125 -7.76 20.48 -9.77
N ARG A 126 -7.20 20.26 -8.58
CA ARG A 126 -7.29 21.15 -7.42
C ARG A 126 -5.92 21.77 -7.15
N ASP A 127 -5.93 22.95 -6.55
CA ASP A 127 -4.71 23.61 -6.09
C ASP A 127 -4.32 23.05 -4.72
N LEU A 128 -3.49 22.01 -4.74
CA LEU A 128 -3.00 21.35 -3.53
C LEU A 128 -1.59 21.86 -3.19
N PRO A 129 -1.22 21.94 -1.90
CA PRO A 129 0.15 22.31 -1.52
C PRO A 129 1.15 21.18 -1.77
N TYR A 130 0.69 19.93 -1.78
CA TYR A 130 1.46 18.72 -2.04
C TYR A 130 0.51 17.55 -2.31
N LEU A 131 1.07 16.43 -2.77
CA LEU A 131 0.44 15.12 -2.77
C LEU A 131 1.29 14.15 -1.94
N TYR A 132 0.67 13.42 -1.02
CA TYR A 132 1.30 12.32 -0.28
C TYR A 132 0.53 11.03 -0.54
N LEU A 133 1.24 9.98 -0.95
CA LEU A 133 0.70 8.67 -1.26
C LEU A 133 1.48 7.61 -0.49
N TYR A 134 0.80 6.87 0.39
CA TYR A 134 1.36 5.71 1.08
C TYR A 134 0.57 4.47 0.70
N ILE A 135 1.22 3.50 0.07
CA ILE A 135 0.64 2.22 -0.32
C ILE A 135 1.33 1.12 0.46
N SER A 136 0.55 0.24 1.07
CA SER A 136 0.98 -0.93 1.83
C SER A 136 0.22 -2.15 1.34
N SER A 137 0.92 -3.08 0.71
CA SER A 137 0.31 -4.24 0.06
C SER A 137 1.34 -5.33 -0.28
N HIS A 138 0.87 -6.43 -0.84
CA HIS A 138 1.72 -7.33 -1.60
C HIS A 138 2.17 -6.69 -2.91
N GLY A 139 3.34 -7.10 -3.38
CA GLY A 139 3.83 -6.75 -4.70
C GLY A 139 4.48 -7.95 -5.38
N ARG A 140 4.43 -8.00 -6.70
CA ARG A 140 4.99 -9.10 -7.50
C ARG A 140 5.60 -8.53 -8.79
N PRO A 141 6.61 -9.19 -9.36
CA PRO A 141 7.19 -8.78 -10.64
C PRO A 141 6.27 -9.09 -11.83
N GLN A 142 5.43 -10.11 -11.70
CA GLN A 142 4.41 -10.49 -12.67
C GLN A 142 3.34 -11.37 -12.00
N LEU A 143 2.16 -11.47 -12.64
CA LEU A 143 1.13 -12.46 -12.28
C LEU A 143 1.39 -13.81 -12.93
N VAL A 144 1.77 -13.77 -14.20
CA VAL A 144 2.11 -14.94 -15.02
C VAL A 144 3.40 -14.58 -15.75
N ALA A 145 4.39 -15.46 -15.70
CA ALA A 145 5.63 -15.23 -16.44
C ALA A 145 5.37 -15.29 -17.94
N ARG A 146 6.04 -14.43 -18.72
CA ARG A 146 5.85 -14.31 -20.18
C ARG A 146 5.98 -15.65 -20.90
N ASP A 147 6.99 -16.43 -20.59
CA ASP A 147 7.22 -17.76 -21.18
C ASP A 147 6.05 -18.72 -20.92
N VAL A 148 5.49 -18.69 -19.70
CA VAL A 148 4.27 -19.43 -19.36
C VAL A 148 3.09 -18.89 -20.14
N ALA A 149 2.89 -17.57 -20.17
CA ALA A 149 1.76 -16.94 -20.85
C ALA A 149 1.76 -17.21 -22.36
N GLU A 150 2.92 -17.13 -23.01
CA GLU A 150 3.11 -17.43 -24.43
C GLU A 150 2.91 -18.92 -24.74
N SER A 151 3.25 -19.82 -23.80
CA SER A 151 3.04 -21.26 -23.97
C SER A 151 1.57 -21.69 -23.96
N LEU A 152 0.67 -20.86 -23.40
CA LEU A 152 -0.72 -21.21 -23.23
C LEU A 152 -1.57 -20.99 -24.50
N ASP A 153 -1.08 -20.26 -25.51
CA ASP A 153 -1.74 -19.93 -26.80
C ASP A 153 -3.20 -19.42 -26.70
N VAL A 154 -3.63 -19.01 -25.49
CA VAL A 154 -4.99 -18.52 -25.18
C VAL A 154 -5.02 -17.05 -24.76
N LEU A 155 -3.84 -16.42 -24.63
CA LEU A 155 -3.68 -15.03 -24.25
C LEU A 155 -3.23 -14.21 -25.46
N SER A 156 -3.88 -13.08 -25.69
CA SER A 156 -3.41 -12.08 -26.66
C SER A 156 -2.14 -11.37 -26.15
N ALA A 157 -1.38 -10.73 -27.05
CA ALA A 157 -0.19 -9.96 -26.66
C ALA A 157 -0.48 -8.89 -25.60
N GLY A 158 -1.63 -8.19 -25.71
CA GLY A 158 -2.03 -7.21 -24.71
C GLY A 158 -2.40 -7.83 -23.35
N GLU A 159 -2.88 -9.06 -23.32
CA GLU A 159 -3.15 -9.81 -22.08
C GLU A 159 -1.84 -10.31 -21.45
N VAL A 160 -0.87 -10.72 -22.26
CA VAL A 160 0.48 -11.05 -21.77
C VAL A 160 1.13 -9.82 -21.14
N ASP A 161 1.12 -8.68 -21.81
CA ASP A 161 1.68 -7.44 -21.27
C ASP A 161 0.95 -6.95 -20.01
N LEU A 162 -0.37 -7.19 -19.90
CA LEU A 162 -1.13 -6.92 -18.69
C LEU A 162 -0.62 -7.74 -17.49
N LEU A 163 -0.29 -9.02 -17.70
CA LEU A 163 0.10 -9.95 -16.64
C LEU A 163 1.61 -9.96 -16.35
N ASP A 164 2.43 -9.58 -17.33
CA ASP A 164 3.90 -9.57 -17.29
C ASP A 164 4.45 -8.19 -16.92
N GLN A 165 4.03 -7.67 -15.76
CA GLN A 165 4.55 -6.42 -15.25
C GLN A 165 4.47 -6.35 -13.72
N TYR A 166 5.35 -5.52 -13.14
CA TYR A 166 5.31 -5.22 -11.72
C TYR A 166 3.95 -4.63 -11.35
N PHE A 167 3.41 -5.05 -10.21
CA PHE A 167 2.19 -4.47 -9.67
C PHE A 167 2.18 -4.54 -8.14
N LEU A 168 1.36 -3.68 -7.54
CA LEU A 168 0.96 -3.78 -6.14
C LEU A 168 -0.49 -4.28 -6.09
N GLN A 169 -0.74 -5.30 -5.29
CA GLN A 169 -2.08 -5.89 -5.18
C GLN A 169 -3.08 -4.85 -4.66
N MET A 170 -4.25 -4.80 -5.28
CA MET A 170 -5.41 -4.04 -4.83
C MET A 170 -6.55 -5.03 -4.57
N GLY A 171 -6.69 -5.46 -3.32
CA GLY A 171 -7.52 -6.60 -2.94
C GLY A 171 -9.02 -6.45 -3.15
N ALA A 172 -9.50 -5.24 -3.46
CA ALA A 172 -10.90 -5.02 -3.83
C ALA A 172 -11.14 -5.04 -5.36
N ASP A 173 -10.10 -5.26 -6.17
CA ASP A 173 -10.21 -5.47 -7.62
C ASP A 173 -10.64 -6.90 -7.96
N PRO A 174 -11.07 -7.17 -9.22
CA PRO A 174 -11.45 -8.52 -9.66
C PRO A 174 -10.38 -9.55 -9.28
N GLY A 175 -10.81 -10.69 -8.74
CA GLY A 175 -9.88 -11.75 -8.35
C GLY A 175 -8.95 -11.36 -7.20
N TYR A 176 -9.39 -10.43 -6.34
CA TYR A 176 -8.57 -9.85 -5.28
C TYR A 176 -7.28 -9.20 -5.78
N GLY A 177 -7.25 -8.77 -7.06
CA GLY A 177 -6.09 -8.17 -7.71
C GLY A 177 -4.91 -9.14 -7.93
N VAL A 178 -5.11 -10.45 -7.79
CA VAL A 178 -4.04 -11.46 -7.97
C VAL A 178 -4.44 -12.69 -8.80
N ASP A 179 -5.73 -12.88 -9.09
CA ASP A 179 -6.20 -13.95 -9.99
C ASP A 179 -6.12 -13.48 -11.45
N ALA A 180 -5.14 -14.03 -12.18
CA ALA A 180 -4.90 -13.70 -13.59
C ALA A 180 -6.13 -13.98 -14.48
N SER A 181 -6.90 -15.03 -14.20
CA SER A 181 -8.09 -15.37 -15.00
C SER A 181 -9.20 -14.34 -14.78
N ALA A 182 -9.42 -13.91 -13.53
CA ALA A 182 -10.40 -12.88 -13.22
C ALA A 182 -10.03 -11.53 -13.88
N ILE A 183 -8.74 -11.17 -13.87
CA ILE A 183 -8.22 -9.94 -14.48
C ILE A 183 -8.36 -9.99 -16.00
N VAL A 184 -7.92 -11.07 -16.66
CA VAL A 184 -8.07 -11.24 -18.11
C VAL A 184 -9.54 -11.19 -18.52
N ASN A 185 -10.41 -11.89 -17.78
CA ASN A 185 -11.84 -11.85 -18.07
C ASN A 185 -12.44 -10.45 -17.90
N ALA A 186 -11.94 -9.63 -16.98
CA ALA A 186 -12.33 -8.24 -16.84
C ALA A 186 -11.89 -7.38 -18.03
N ALA A 187 -10.63 -7.51 -18.45
CA ALA A 187 -10.12 -6.85 -19.64
C ALA A 187 -10.92 -7.23 -20.90
N ARG A 188 -11.24 -8.52 -21.08
CA ARG A 188 -12.09 -9.02 -22.20
C ARG A 188 -13.50 -8.43 -22.22
N ARG A 189 -14.03 -8.02 -21.07
CA ARG A 189 -15.33 -7.30 -20.97
C ARG A 189 -15.21 -5.80 -21.29
N GLY A 190 -14.01 -5.32 -21.62
CA GLY A 190 -13.75 -3.92 -21.95
C GLY A 190 -13.44 -3.04 -20.73
N GLU A 191 -13.12 -3.63 -19.58
CA GLU A 191 -12.60 -2.85 -18.44
C GLU A 191 -11.21 -2.30 -18.80
N ASP A 192 -10.92 -1.05 -18.44
CA ASP A 192 -9.61 -0.41 -18.68
C ASP A 192 -8.52 -1.18 -17.92
N PRO A 193 -7.46 -1.69 -18.56
CA PRO A 193 -6.36 -2.37 -17.89
C PRO A 193 -5.75 -1.58 -16.72
N ASP A 194 -5.73 -0.24 -16.80
CA ASP A 194 -5.26 0.63 -15.72
C ASP A 194 -6.15 0.62 -14.48
N ASP A 195 -7.39 0.17 -14.62
CA ASP A 195 -8.35 0.05 -13.52
C ASP A 195 -8.32 -1.34 -12.87
N LEU A 196 -7.60 -2.31 -13.45
CA LEU A 196 -7.53 -3.70 -13.00
C LEU A 196 -6.29 -3.99 -12.14
N LEU A 197 -5.20 -3.26 -12.37
CA LEU A 197 -3.94 -3.42 -11.64
C LEU A 197 -3.30 -2.06 -11.35
N LEU A 198 -2.74 -1.92 -10.14
CA LEU A 198 -1.91 -0.79 -9.81
C LEU A 198 -0.46 -1.09 -10.22
N THR A 199 -0.06 -0.57 -11.37
CA THR A 199 1.24 -0.83 -12.02
C THR A 199 2.08 0.44 -12.05
N PRO A 200 3.39 0.36 -12.34
CA PRO A 200 4.23 1.55 -12.51
C PRO A 200 3.66 2.50 -13.58
N ALA A 201 3.16 1.96 -14.69
CA ALA A 201 2.58 2.75 -15.77
C ALA A 201 1.26 3.42 -15.35
N SER A 202 0.34 2.69 -14.72
CA SER A 202 -0.96 3.26 -14.34
C SER A 202 -0.81 4.32 -13.23
N LEU A 203 0.09 4.09 -12.27
CA LEU A 203 0.42 5.07 -11.24
C LEU A 203 1.16 6.29 -11.82
N GLY A 204 2.17 6.08 -12.67
CA GLY A 204 2.92 7.16 -13.32
C GLY A 204 2.01 8.09 -14.12
N ARG A 205 1.10 7.53 -14.93
CA ARG A 205 0.06 8.29 -15.65
C ARG A 205 -0.86 9.06 -14.70
N ALA A 206 -1.26 8.47 -13.57
CA ALA A 206 -2.10 9.15 -12.59
C ALA A 206 -1.38 10.37 -11.97
N LEU A 207 -0.12 10.21 -11.61
CA LEU A 207 0.71 11.27 -11.02
C LEU A 207 1.09 12.36 -12.03
N ALA A 208 1.24 12.03 -13.31
CA ALA A 208 1.52 12.97 -14.39
C ALA A 208 0.41 14.02 -14.60
N ARG A 209 -0.81 13.75 -14.12
CA ARG A 209 -1.94 14.69 -14.21
C ARG A 209 -1.84 15.87 -13.26
N PHE A 210 -1.00 15.77 -12.22
CA PHE A 210 -0.76 16.86 -11.29
C PHE A 210 0.24 17.85 -11.89
N ALA A 211 0.17 19.10 -11.45
CA ALA A 211 1.08 20.13 -11.92
C ALA A 211 2.56 19.72 -11.69
N PRO A 212 3.49 19.95 -12.65
CA PRO A 212 4.89 19.53 -12.52
C PRO A 212 5.61 20.11 -11.30
N GLN A 213 5.20 21.30 -10.84
CA GLN A 213 5.72 21.98 -9.66
C GLN A 213 5.15 21.46 -8.34
N LEU A 214 4.03 20.72 -8.35
CA LEU A 214 3.43 20.18 -7.13
C LEU A 214 4.38 19.13 -6.50
N PRO A 215 4.78 19.26 -5.24
CA PRO A 215 5.54 18.21 -4.55
C PRO A 215 4.70 16.92 -4.43
N LYS A 216 5.26 15.80 -4.88
CA LYS A 216 4.64 14.48 -4.83
C LYS A 216 5.53 13.55 -4.02
N ILE A 217 5.03 13.03 -2.90
CA ILE A 217 5.73 12.07 -2.06
C ILE A 217 4.99 10.75 -2.16
N VAL A 218 5.70 9.69 -2.58
CA VAL A 218 5.14 8.36 -2.77
C VAL A 218 5.94 7.36 -1.95
N VAL A 219 5.27 6.55 -1.14
CA VAL A 219 5.87 5.49 -0.34
C VAL A 219 5.20 4.18 -0.71
N LEU A 220 6.00 3.22 -1.18
CA LEU A 220 5.58 1.93 -1.70
C LEU A 220 6.09 0.82 -0.78
N GLN A 221 5.23 0.36 0.13
CA GLN A 221 5.47 -0.82 0.93
C GLN A 221 4.90 -2.05 0.18
N GLY A 222 5.80 -2.98 -0.16
CA GLY A 222 5.48 -4.25 -0.80
C GLY A 222 6.71 -4.91 -1.41
N CYS A 223 6.63 -6.23 -1.62
CA CYS A 223 7.66 -6.99 -2.32
C CYS A 223 7.85 -6.43 -3.74
N HIS A 224 9.09 -6.41 -4.23
CA HIS A 224 9.42 -5.94 -5.58
C HIS A 224 9.02 -4.49 -5.88
N SER A 225 8.70 -3.68 -4.87
CA SER A 225 8.21 -2.30 -5.02
C SER A 225 9.19 -1.38 -5.75
N GLY A 226 10.50 -1.66 -5.69
CA GLY A 226 11.52 -0.98 -6.50
C GLY A 226 11.36 -1.15 -8.00
N GLY A 227 10.55 -2.11 -8.47
CA GLY A 227 10.16 -2.26 -9.87
C GLY A 227 9.33 -1.09 -10.42
N PHE A 228 8.81 -0.23 -9.54
CA PHE A 228 8.19 1.05 -9.91
C PHE A 228 9.21 2.14 -10.26
N LEU A 229 10.50 1.90 -10.01
CA LEU A 229 11.59 2.87 -10.20
C LEU A 229 12.69 2.36 -11.15
N ASN A 230 12.74 1.06 -11.45
CA ASN A 230 13.80 0.49 -12.29
C ASN A 230 13.46 0.61 -13.79
N ASP A 231 14.12 1.56 -14.45
CA ASP A 231 13.99 1.86 -15.88
C ASP A 231 14.63 0.79 -16.79
N GLN A 232 15.66 0.06 -16.32
CA GLN A 232 16.45 -0.81 -17.20
C GLN A 232 15.75 -2.12 -17.59
N ALA A 233 14.85 -2.62 -16.75
CA ALA A 233 14.12 -3.87 -16.99
C ALA A 233 12.66 -3.64 -17.37
N ASN A 234 12.15 -2.40 -17.24
CA ASN A 234 10.72 -2.13 -17.38
C ASN A 234 10.44 -0.73 -17.92
N ALA A 235 10.07 -0.63 -19.20
CA ALA A 235 9.69 0.63 -19.84
C ALA A 235 8.50 1.32 -19.14
N ALA A 236 7.67 0.59 -18.40
CA ALA A 236 6.59 1.17 -17.60
C ALA A 236 7.11 2.02 -16.44
N ALA A 237 8.28 1.69 -15.87
CA ALA A 237 8.88 2.45 -14.77
C ALA A 237 9.38 3.84 -15.22
N ALA A 238 9.71 4.00 -16.50
CA ALA A 238 10.09 5.29 -17.10
C ALA A 238 9.02 6.38 -16.88
N GLN A 239 7.73 5.98 -16.79
CA GLN A 239 6.63 6.92 -16.53
C GLN A 239 6.71 7.54 -15.13
N MET A 240 7.21 6.80 -14.14
CA MET A 240 7.40 7.31 -12.77
C MET A 240 8.64 8.19 -12.69
N THR A 241 9.77 7.74 -13.24
CA THR A 241 11.06 8.42 -13.12
C THR A 241 11.15 9.70 -13.97
N ALA A 242 10.32 9.85 -15.01
CA ALA A 242 10.21 11.07 -15.80
C ALA A 242 9.44 12.22 -15.09
N LEU A 243 8.75 11.95 -13.98
CA LEU A 243 7.94 12.96 -13.29
C LEU A 243 8.79 13.99 -12.58
N ARG A 244 8.31 15.24 -12.55
CA ARG A 244 8.94 16.35 -11.81
C ARG A 244 8.40 16.49 -10.39
N ASN A 245 9.29 16.96 -9.51
CA ASN A 245 9.02 17.19 -8.09
C ASN A 245 8.45 15.96 -7.37
N LEU A 246 8.99 14.79 -7.71
CA LEU A 246 8.62 13.51 -7.15
C LEU A 246 9.70 13.04 -6.17
N THR A 247 9.29 12.53 -5.02
CA THR A 247 10.09 11.74 -4.10
C THR A 247 9.41 10.39 -3.93
N VAL A 248 10.16 9.30 -4.13
CA VAL A 248 9.67 7.93 -3.97
C VAL A 248 10.57 7.16 -3.00
N ILE A 249 9.95 6.43 -2.08
CA ILE A 249 10.61 5.44 -1.24
C ILE A 249 9.93 4.09 -1.48
N ALA A 250 10.69 3.07 -1.85
CA ALA A 250 10.19 1.71 -2.02
C ALA A 250 10.80 0.78 -0.97
N ALA A 251 10.00 -0.14 -0.44
CA ALA A 251 10.39 -1.02 0.66
C ALA A 251 11.37 -2.13 0.26
N ALA A 252 11.49 -2.43 -1.04
CA ALA A 252 12.42 -3.44 -1.53
C ALA A 252 12.96 -3.08 -2.91
N ARG A 253 14.15 -3.58 -3.25
CA ARG A 253 14.67 -3.60 -4.62
C ARG A 253 13.74 -4.41 -5.53
N HIS A 254 13.78 -4.14 -6.83
CA HIS A 254 12.87 -4.73 -7.82
C HIS A 254 12.87 -6.26 -7.87
N ASP A 255 13.98 -6.92 -7.53
CA ASP A 255 14.16 -8.37 -7.49
C ASP A 255 14.21 -8.93 -6.05
N ARG A 256 13.77 -8.15 -5.06
CA ARG A 256 13.76 -8.53 -3.64
C ARG A 256 12.36 -8.47 -3.04
N THR A 257 12.14 -9.30 -2.02
CA THR A 257 10.92 -9.27 -1.19
C THR A 257 11.06 -8.26 -0.04
N SER A 258 9.94 -7.74 0.45
CA SER A 258 9.87 -7.03 1.74
C SER A 258 9.30 -7.95 2.82
N PHE A 259 9.59 -7.70 4.10
CA PHE A 259 9.28 -8.65 5.19
C PHE A 259 8.43 -8.06 6.33
N GLY A 260 7.97 -8.94 7.22
CA GLY A 260 7.13 -8.61 8.39
C GLY A 260 5.63 -8.61 8.09
N CYS A 261 5.20 -9.28 7.02
CA CYS A 261 3.79 -9.43 6.65
C CYS A 261 3.17 -10.74 7.17
N ASP A 262 3.75 -11.37 8.19
CA ASP A 262 3.19 -12.59 8.78
C ASP A 262 1.97 -12.29 9.66
N PRO A 263 0.99 -13.22 9.75
CA PRO A 263 -0.11 -13.13 10.71
C PRO A 263 0.40 -12.90 12.14
N GLY A 264 -0.29 -12.02 12.88
CA GLY A 264 0.04 -11.65 14.24
C GLY A 264 1.15 -10.60 14.39
N ALA A 265 1.93 -10.30 13.35
CA ALA A 265 2.78 -9.11 13.37
C ALA A 265 1.90 -7.85 13.29
N ARG A 266 2.33 -6.75 13.92
CA ARG A 266 1.48 -5.54 13.97
C ARG A 266 1.55 -4.75 12.66
N MET A 267 2.74 -4.60 12.11
CA MET A 267 3.03 -3.89 10.85
C MET A 267 4.22 -4.59 10.20
N THR A 268 4.47 -4.31 8.92
CA THR A 268 5.69 -4.76 8.26
C THR A 268 6.94 -4.13 8.89
N TYR A 269 8.12 -4.73 8.70
CA TYR A 269 9.35 -4.17 9.25
C TYR A 269 9.59 -2.76 8.70
N PHE A 270 9.43 -2.60 7.39
CA PHE A 270 9.50 -1.30 6.72
C PHE A 270 8.48 -0.32 7.28
N GLY A 271 7.19 -0.69 7.34
CA GLY A 271 6.12 0.21 7.77
C GLY A 271 6.26 0.66 9.23
N LEU A 272 6.65 -0.26 10.12
CA LEU A 272 6.92 0.04 11.53
C LEU A 272 8.07 1.04 11.69
N ILE A 273 9.21 0.77 11.05
CA ILE A 273 10.40 1.63 11.13
C ILE A 273 10.11 2.98 10.47
N PHE A 274 9.49 3.00 9.30
CA PHE A 274 9.13 4.22 8.58
C PHE A 274 8.22 5.13 9.41
N LEU A 275 7.15 4.59 10.01
CA LEU A 275 6.26 5.38 10.86
C LEU A 275 6.97 5.92 12.11
N ARG A 276 7.83 5.13 12.74
CA ARG A 276 8.61 5.58 13.90
C ARG A 276 9.55 6.73 13.50
N LEU A 277 10.27 6.59 12.38
CA LEU A 277 11.15 7.65 11.88
C LEU A 277 10.37 8.91 11.49
N LEU A 278 9.17 8.77 10.92
CA LEU A 278 8.28 9.92 10.69
C LEU A 278 7.97 10.64 12.00
N LEU A 279 7.59 9.91 13.06
CA LEU A 279 7.31 10.49 14.39
C LEU A 279 8.52 11.19 15.00
N GLU A 280 9.73 10.67 14.78
CA GLU A 280 10.98 11.26 15.31
C GLU A 280 11.40 12.53 14.56
N HIS A 281 11.15 12.60 13.25
CA HIS A 281 11.52 13.74 12.41
C HIS A 281 10.44 14.83 12.35
N ALA A 282 9.20 14.51 12.73
CA ALA A 282 8.09 15.43 12.60
C ALA A 282 7.75 16.16 13.90
N GLY A 283 8.08 17.46 13.91
CA GLY A 283 7.26 18.44 14.63
C GLY A 283 5.90 18.66 13.92
N PRO A 284 5.20 19.80 14.13
CA PRO A 284 4.05 20.18 13.30
C PRO A 284 4.52 20.46 11.86
N GLN A 285 4.63 19.41 11.07
CA GLN A 285 5.31 19.43 9.77
C GLN A 285 4.39 18.94 8.66
N THR A 286 4.61 19.48 7.48
CA THR A 286 4.01 18.98 6.24
C THR A 286 4.93 17.93 5.62
N PRO A 287 4.45 17.01 4.78
CA PRO A 287 5.31 16.06 4.07
C PRO A 287 6.49 16.72 3.33
N THR A 288 6.33 17.97 2.90
CA THR A 288 7.35 18.72 2.16
C THR A 288 8.50 19.25 3.02
N SER A 289 8.36 19.30 4.34
CA SER A 289 9.44 19.74 5.24
C SER A 289 10.31 18.59 5.77
N ILE A 290 9.94 17.34 5.49
CA ILE A 290 10.67 16.17 5.97
C ILE A 290 11.99 16.04 5.17
N PRO A 291 13.14 15.83 5.83
CA PRO A 291 14.42 15.60 5.17
C PRO A 291 14.49 14.18 4.60
N TRP A 292 13.74 13.91 3.52
CA TRP A 292 13.53 12.56 2.97
C TRP A 292 14.81 11.75 2.73
N PRO A 293 15.93 12.31 2.21
CA PRO A 293 17.17 11.55 2.08
C PRO A 293 17.71 11.06 3.43
N GLY A 294 17.76 11.93 4.45
CA GLY A 294 18.25 11.55 5.77
C GLY A 294 17.31 10.58 6.52
N LEU A 295 16.00 10.71 6.31
CA LEU A 295 15.03 9.72 6.81
C LEU A 295 15.24 8.37 6.13
N PHE A 296 15.46 8.36 4.81
CA PHE A 296 15.70 7.14 4.04
C PHE A 296 16.99 6.44 4.46
N ASP A 297 18.09 7.17 4.66
CA ASP A 297 19.36 6.57 5.08
C ASP A 297 19.21 5.81 6.41
N GLN A 298 18.48 6.38 7.37
CA GLN A 298 18.16 5.72 8.64
C GLN A 298 17.22 4.52 8.44
N LEU A 299 16.16 4.70 7.65
CA LEU A 299 15.20 3.64 7.33
C LEU A 299 15.87 2.41 6.72
N ALA A 300 16.70 2.62 5.70
CA ALA A 300 17.39 1.54 5.00
C ALA A 300 18.35 0.79 5.94
N ALA A 301 19.10 1.50 6.78
CA ALA A 301 20.00 0.90 7.75
C ALA A 301 19.25 0.05 8.79
N GLU A 302 18.13 0.54 9.31
CA GLU A 302 17.35 -0.17 10.32
C GLU A 302 16.56 -1.36 9.76
N VAL A 303 16.00 -1.23 8.55
CA VAL A 303 15.35 -2.34 7.83
C VAL A 303 16.36 -3.45 7.56
N HIS A 304 17.55 -3.09 7.05
CA HIS A 304 18.62 -4.06 6.84
C HIS A 304 19.02 -4.77 8.14
N ALA A 305 19.17 -4.02 9.23
CA ALA A 305 19.57 -4.59 10.52
C ALA A 305 18.53 -5.56 11.11
N ILE A 306 17.21 -5.27 10.97
CA ILE A 306 16.18 -6.20 11.44
C ILE A 306 16.10 -7.44 10.54
N GLU A 307 16.23 -7.29 9.23
CA GLU A 307 16.21 -8.41 8.27
C GLU A 307 17.37 -9.37 8.48
N LEU A 308 18.59 -8.85 8.72
CA LEU A 308 19.73 -9.70 9.09
C LEU A 308 19.49 -10.50 10.38
N ARG A 309 18.84 -9.91 11.38
CA ARG A 309 18.49 -10.62 12.62
C ARG A 309 17.41 -11.69 12.42
N GLN A 310 16.61 -11.56 11.37
CA GLN A 310 15.60 -12.56 10.98
C GLN A 310 16.15 -13.58 9.98
N GLU A 311 17.45 -13.51 9.67
CA GLU A 311 18.15 -14.43 8.77
C GLU A 311 17.53 -14.50 7.36
N VAL A 312 16.92 -13.39 6.92
CA VAL A 312 16.39 -13.26 5.56
C VAL A 312 17.36 -12.52 4.65
N THR A 313 17.23 -12.72 3.33
CA THR A 313 17.97 -11.91 2.36
C THR A 313 17.43 -10.48 2.41
N PRO A 314 18.27 -9.45 2.63
CA PRO A 314 17.80 -8.08 2.79
C PRO A 314 16.98 -7.58 1.60
N SER A 315 15.94 -6.81 1.91
CA SER A 315 15.02 -6.21 0.94
C SER A 315 15.69 -5.11 0.11
N GLU A 316 16.71 -4.45 0.66
CA GLU A 316 17.42 -3.32 0.06
C GLU A 316 16.45 -2.20 -0.37
N PRO A 317 15.85 -1.44 0.58
CA PRO A 317 14.94 -0.34 0.26
C PRO A 317 15.56 0.65 -0.73
N VAL A 318 14.72 1.29 -1.55
CA VAL A 318 15.15 2.17 -2.65
C VAL A 318 14.60 3.58 -2.47
N PHE A 319 15.43 4.58 -2.78
CA PHE A 319 15.06 5.99 -2.79
C PHE A 319 15.25 6.58 -4.20
N PHE A 320 14.29 7.40 -4.61
CA PHE A 320 14.35 8.17 -5.85
C PHE A 320 13.80 9.58 -5.63
N SER A 321 14.41 10.59 -6.23
CA SER A 321 13.89 11.96 -6.16
C SER A 321 14.25 12.79 -7.39
N THR A 322 13.23 13.44 -7.96
CA THR A 322 13.36 14.54 -8.92
C THR A 322 12.99 15.89 -8.30
N ALA A 323 12.60 15.91 -7.03
CA ALA A 323 12.47 17.15 -6.28
C ALA A 323 13.81 17.87 -6.28
N ALA A 324 13.78 19.16 -6.62
CA ALA A 324 14.96 20.00 -6.50
C ALA A 324 15.43 19.91 -5.05
N THR A 325 16.56 19.25 -4.81
CA THR A 325 17.20 19.34 -3.50
C THR A 325 17.44 20.83 -3.30
N GLY A 326 16.83 21.40 -2.26
CA GLY A 326 16.95 22.82 -1.93
C GLY A 326 18.37 23.16 -1.47
N ARG A 327 19.39 22.86 -2.30
CA ARG A 327 20.60 23.67 -2.33
C ARG A 327 20.11 25.05 -2.75
N SER A 328 19.76 25.87 -1.75
CA SER A 328 19.88 27.31 -1.87
C SER A 328 21.17 27.54 -2.64
N ALA A 329 21.06 28.12 -3.84
CA ALA A 329 22.21 28.65 -4.52
C ALA A 329 22.89 29.54 -3.49
N CYS A 330 24.01 29.07 -2.94
CA CYS A 330 24.83 29.87 -2.07
C CYS A 330 25.24 31.03 -2.96
N ALA A 331 24.62 32.19 -2.72
CA ALA A 331 24.94 33.42 -3.41
C ALA A 331 26.43 33.66 -3.16
N LEU A 332 27.25 33.34 -4.16
CA LEU A 332 28.62 33.80 -4.20
C LEU A 332 28.55 35.33 -4.06
N PRO A 333 29.20 35.94 -3.05
CA PRO A 333 29.26 37.37 -3.00
C PRO A 333 30.06 37.82 -4.23
N CYS A 334 29.39 38.55 -5.13
CA CYS A 334 30.06 39.37 -6.13
C CYS A 334 30.82 40.46 -5.36
N GLY A 335 32.04 40.13 -4.94
CA GLY A 335 33.04 41.07 -4.45
C GLY A 335 33.67 41.79 -5.63
N ARG A 336 33.71 43.12 -5.52
CA ARG A 336 34.21 44.10 -6.48
C ARG A 336 35.71 44.04 -6.69
#